data_AF-A0A937X5H4-F1
#
_entry.id   AF-A0A937X5H4-F1
#
_cell.length_a   1.000
_cell.length_b   1.000
_cell.length_c   1.000
_cell.angle_alpha   90.00
_cell.angle_beta   90.00
_cell.angle_gamma   90.00
#
_symmetry.space_group_name_H-M   'P 1'
#
loop_
_entity.id
_entity.type
_entity.pdbx_description
1 polymer ?
#
loop_
_entity_poly.entity_id
_entity_poly.type
_entity_poly.pdbx_seq_one_letter_code
_entity_poly.pdbx_strand_id
1 'polypeptide(L)'
;NDIRRRKRSLPAIHALEHSRGAAAQTLCAIYAKPSLRPADVARVLQAMDSVGTLAYCQALAKAHCQRALAHLRKARLRPDIQADFEELARFLLTRDR
;
A
#
# COMPACT_ATOMS: atom_id res chain seq x y z
N ASN A 1 -1.02 3.51 13.00
CA ASN A 1 -1.47 4.90 13.26
C ASN A 1 -2.30 5.53 12.13
N ASP A 2 -2.08 5.19 10.86
CA ASP A 2 -2.78 5.84 9.74
C ASP A 2 -4.31 5.66 9.72
N ILE A 3 -4.82 4.48 10.08
CA ILE A 3 -6.27 4.20 10.15
C ILE A 3 -6.94 5.11 11.19
N ARG A 4 -6.35 5.24 12.39
CA ARG A 4 -6.87 6.10 13.47
C ARG A 4 -6.92 7.59 13.08
N ARG A 5 -5.99 8.03 12.23
CA ARG A 5 -5.93 9.39 11.69
C ARG A 5 -6.77 9.58 10.42
N ARG A 6 -7.50 8.54 9.97
CA ARG A 6 -8.26 8.52 8.71
C ARG A 6 -7.45 9.00 7.51
N LYS A 7 -6.15 8.70 7.49
CA LYS A 7 -5.30 9.08 6.37
C LYS A 7 -5.86 8.40 5.11
N ARG A 8 -6.06 9.19 4.05
CA ARG A 8 -6.38 8.72 2.69
C ARG A 8 -5.17 8.00 2.08
N SER A 9 -4.77 6.92 2.73
CA SER A 9 -3.65 6.08 2.33
C SER A 9 -4.13 5.05 1.32
N LEU A 10 -3.23 4.64 0.42
CA LEU A 10 -3.51 3.65 -0.61
C LEU A 10 -4.20 2.38 -0.06
N PRO A 11 -3.76 1.77 1.07
CA PRO A 11 -4.44 0.61 1.63
C PRO A 11 -5.90 0.88 2.01
N ALA A 12 -6.17 2.05 2.60
CA ALA A 12 -7.52 2.42 3.04
C ALA A 12 -8.47 2.65 1.86
N ILE A 13 -7.99 3.33 0.81
CA ILE A 13 -8.78 3.57 -0.40
C ILE A 13 -9.09 2.24 -1.10
N HIS A 14 -8.08 1.39 -1.28
CA HIS A 14 -8.28 0.08 -1.89
C HIS A 14 -9.34 -0.75 -1.14
N ALA A 15 -9.25 -0.82 0.20
CA ALA A 15 -10.22 -1.54 1.01
C ALA A 15 -11.65 -0.98 0.91
N LEU A 16 -11.80 0.35 0.85
CA LEU A 16 -13.10 1.01 0.70
C LEU A 16 -13.72 0.75 -0.69
N GLU A 17 -12.92 0.75 -1.74
CA GLU A 17 -13.39 0.55 -3.12
C GLU A 17 -13.73 -0.91 -3.44
N HIS A 18 -13.02 -1.87 -2.83
CA HIS A 18 -13.12 -3.29 -3.19
C HIS A 18 -13.95 -4.13 -2.20
N SER A 19 -14.25 -3.60 -1.01
CA SER A 19 -15.15 -4.27 -0.08
C SER A 19 -16.58 -4.26 -0.62
N ARG A 20 -17.35 -5.33 -0.34
CA ARG A 20 -18.75 -5.46 -0.75
C ARG A 20 -19.66 -5.83 0.42
N GLY A 21 -20.96 -5.60 0.25
CA GLY A 21 -21.99 -5.99 1.22
C GLY A 21 -21.74 -5.43 2.63
N ALA A 22 -21.89 -6.29 3.64
CA ALA A 22 -21.74 -5.92 5.06
C ALA A 22 -20.35 -5.38 5.41
N ALA A 23 -19.29 -5.81 4.72
CA ALA A 23 -17.94 -5.32 4.93
C ALA A 23 -17.79 -3.85 4.48
N ALA A 24 -18.34 -3.52 3.31
CA ALA A 24 -18.36 -2.13 2.81
C ALA A 24 -19.15 -1.21 3.74
N GLN A 25 -20.35 -1.63 4.16
CA GLN A 25 -21.19 -0.87 5.09
C GLN A 25 -20.46 -0.65 6.44
N THR A 26 -19.80 -1.70 6.95
CA THR A 26 -18.98 -1.62 8.15
C THR A 26 -17.86 -0.60 8.01
N LEU A 27 -17.10 -0.64 6.90
CA LEU A 27 -16.01 0.30 6.66
C LEU A 27 -16.52 1.75 6.59
N CYS A 28 -17.57 2.00 5.81
CA CYS A 28 -18.18 3.34 5.71
C CYS A 28 -18.62 3.85 7.09
N ALA A 29 -19.30 3.02 7.88
CA ALA A 29 -19.74 3.38 9.23
C ALA A 29 -18.55 3.67 10.16
N ILE A 30 -17.47 2.88 10.07
CA ILE A 30 -16.25 3.10 10.87
C ILE A 30 -15.57 4.42 10.52
N TYR A 31 -15.42 4.73 9.22
CA TYR A 31 -14.77 5.96 8.77
C TYR A 31 -15.61 7.22 9.01
N ALA A 32 -16.93 7.08 9.22
CA ALA A 32 -17.83 8.19 9.59
C ALA A 32 -17.81 8.55 11.09
N LYS A 33 -17.28 7.68 11.97
CA LYS A 33 -17.25 7.95 13.41
C LYS A 33 -16.39 9.18 13.72
N PRO A 34 -16.69 9.96 14.78
CA PRO A 34 -15.85 11.10 15.20
C PRO A 34 -14.48 10.64 15.74
N SER A 35 -14.40 9.46 16.36
CA SER A 35 -13.17 8.84 16.84
C SER A 35 -13.17 7.33 16.61
N LEU A 36 -11.97 6.75 16.46
CA LEU A 36 -11.77 5.33 16.15
C LEU A 36 -11.18 4.60 17.36
N ARG A 37 -11.87 3.56 17.83
CA ARG A 37 -11.44 2.70 18.93
C ARG A 37 -10.56 1.55 18.40
N PRO A 38 -9.77 0.87 19.27
CA PRO A 38 -8.96 -0.28 18.85
C PRO A 38 -9.76 -1.35 18.07
N ALA A 39 -10.99 -1.65 18.49
CA ALA A 39 -11.86 -2.62 17.81
C ALA A 39 -12.25 -2.17 16.40
N ASP A 40 -12.40 -0.86 16.16
CA ASP A 40 -12.69 -0.32 14.83
C ASP A 40 -11.48 -0.52 13.91
N VAL A 41 -10.26 -0.31 14.42
CA VAL A 41 -9.02 -0.56 13.68
C VAL A 41 -8.89 -2.03 13.31
N ALA A 42 -9.18 -2.96 14.23
CA ALA A 42 -9.15 -4.39 13.96
C ALA A 42 -10.12 -4.80 12.84
N ARG A 43 -11.35 -4.24 12.83
CA ARG A 43 -12.33 -4.48 11.76
C ARG A 43 -11.86 -3.95 10.40
N VAL A 44 -11.19 -2.80 10.38
CA VAL A 44 -10.61 -2.26 9.13
C VAL A 44 -9.51 -3.17 8.61
N LEU A 45 -8.63 -3.68 9.49
CA LEU A 45 -7.58 -4.63 9.09
C LEU A 45 -8.17 -5.92 8.54
N GLN A 46 -9.19 -6.49 9.18
CA GLN A 46 -9.87 -7.68 8.69
C GLN A 46 -10.50 -7.46 7.29
N ALA A 47 -11.08 -6.28 7.05
CA ALA A 47 -11.62 -5.94 5.74
C ALA A 47 -10.52 -5.71 4.69
N MET A 48 -9.37 -5.17 5.08
CA MET A 48 -8.20 -5.05 4.21
C MET A 48 -7.69 -6.42 3.78
N ASP A 49 -7.62 -7.37 4.70
CA ASP A 49 -7.18 -8.75 4.45
C ASP A 49 -8.15 -9.47 3.52
N SER A 50 -9.47 -9.33 3.74
CA SER A 50 -10.49 -10.02 2.93
C SER A 50 -10.50 -9.60 1.47
N VAL A 51 -10.06 -8.37 1.15
CA VAL A 51 -9.92 -7.90 -0.23
C VAL A 51 -8.48 -7.98 -0.76
N GLY A 52 -7.54 -8.56 0.00
CA GLY A 52 -6.14 -8.71 -0.45
C GLY A 52 -5.37 -7.40 -0.59
N THR A 53 -5.65 -6.41 0.27
CA THR A 53 -5.06 -5.06 0.18
C THR A 53 -3.54 -5.06 0.22
N LEU A 54 -2.94 -5.90 1.08
CA LEU A 54 -1.48 -6.01 1.17
C LEU A 54 -0.87 -6.48 -0.15
N ALA A 55 -1.43 -7.55 -0.73
CA ALA A 55 -0.98 -8.10 -2.00
C ALA A 55 -1.10 -7.07 -3.13
N TYR A 56 -2.20 -6.31 -3.16
CA TYR A 56 -2.38 -5.22 -4.11
C TYR A 56 -1.28 -4.15 -3.98
N CYS A 57 -1.03 -3.65 -2.75
CA CYS A 57 0.01 -2.65 -2.52
C CYS A 57 1.41 -3.16 -2.89
N GLN A 58 1.73 -4.43 -2.58
CA GLN A 58 3.01 -5.06 -2.95
C GLN A 58 3.15 -5.22 -4.46
N ALA A 59 2.09 -5.64 -5.16
CA ALA A 59 2.08 -5.75 -6.61
C ALA A 59 2.31 -4.38 -7.27
N LEU A 60 1.65 -3.34 -6.78
CA LEU A 60 1.81 -1.98 -7.28
C LEU A 60 3.25 -1.47 -7.05
N ALA A 61 3.80 -1.68 -5.85
CA ALA A 61 5.19 -1.32 -5.54
C ALA A 61 6.17 -2.04 -6.49
N LYS A 62 5.98 -3.34 -6.73
CA LYS A 62 6.79 -4.12 -7.67
C LYS A 62 6.70 -3.57 -9.10
N ALA A 63 5.49 -3.24 -9.56
CA ALA A 63 5.29 -2.65 -10.89
C ALA A 63 6.00 -1.30 -11.04
N HIS A 64 5.93 -0.43 -10.03
CA HIS A 64 6.66 0.84 -10.03
C HIS A 64 8.18 0.64 -10.01
N CYS A 65 8.69 -0.28 -9.19
CA CYS A 65 10.11 -0.63 -9.15
C CYS A 65 10.61 -1.13 -10.51
N GLN A 66 9.88 -2.06 -11.15
CA GLN A 66 10.21 -2.57 -12.48
C GLN A 66 10.25 -1.46 -13.54
N ARG A 67 9.28 -0.54 -13.52
CA ARG A 67 9.27 0.62 -14.42
C ARG A 67 10.47 1.54 -14.17
N ALA A 68 10.78 1.85 -12.92
CA ALA A 68 11.94 2.68 -12.57
C ALA A 68 13.25 2.06 -13.06
N LEU A 69 13.45 0.75 -12.83
CA LEU A 69 14.62 0.02 -13.33
C LEU A 69 14.71 0.03 -14.87
N ALA A 70 13.58 -0.11 -15.57
CA ALA A 70 13.55 -0.03 -17.02
C ALA A 70 13.94 1.37 -17.53
N HIS A 71 13.55 2.44 -16.84
CA HIS A 71 13.97 3.80 -17.16
C HIS A 71 15.46 4.04 -16.86
N LEU A 72 15.97 3.55 -15.73
CA LEU A 72 17.39 3.66 -15.36
C LEU A 72 18.30 3.01 -16.41
N ARG A 73 17.95 1.81 -16.88
CA ARG A 73 18.69 1.10 -17.93
C ARG A 73 18.73 1.88 -19.25
N LYS A 74 17.67 2.61 -19.57
CA LYS A 74 17.60 3.47 -20.77
C LYS A 74 18.40 4.76 -20.62
N ALA A 75 18.64 5.22 -19.40
CA ALA A 75 19.36 6.46 -19.12
C ALA A 75 20.87 6.38 -19.38
N ARG A 76 21.42 5.20 -19.69
CA ARG A 76 22.85 4.97 -20.03
C ARG A 76 23.82 5.60 -19.01
N LEU A 77 23.53 5.38 -17.73
CA LEU A 77 24.38 5.84 -16.63
C LEU A 77 25.71 5.09 -16.63
N ARG A 78 26.71 5.63 -15.92
CA ARG A 78 27.93 4.87 -15.62
C ARG A 78 27.55 3.58 -14.86
N PRO A 79 28.23 2.44 -15.10
CA PRO A 79 27.84 1.15 -14.52
C PRO A 79 27.76 1.13 -13.00
N ASP A 80 28.64 1.84 -12.30
CA ASP A 80 28.65 1.97 -10.84
C ASP A 80 27.40 2.70 -10.34
N ILE A 81 27.08 3.86 -10.94
CA ILE A 81 25.89 4.64 -10.58
C ILE A 81 24.61 3.85 -10.87
N GLN A 82 24.58 3.11 -11.99
CA GLN A 82 23.43 2.27 -12.30
C GLN A 82 23.26 1.17 -11.25
N ALA A 83 24.34 0.51 -10.84
CA ALA A 83 24.30 -0.52 -9.81
C ALA A 83 23.76 0.03 -8.47
N ASP A 84 24.22 1.21 -8.04
CA ASP A 84 23.77 1.87 -6.82
C ASP A 84 22.26 2.14 -6.85
N PHE A 85 21.73 2.65 -7.97
CA PHE A 85 20.29 2.89 -8.11
C PHE A 85 19.48 1.59 -8.18
N GLU A 86 19.99 0.55 -8.83
CA GLU A 86 19.30 -0.75 -8.85
C GLU A 86 19.26 -1.40 -7.46
N GLU A 87 20.32 -1.28 -6.67
CA GLU A 87 20.37 -1.74 -5.29
C GLU A 87 19.39 -0.96 -4.42
N LEU A 88 19.39 0.38 -4.52
CA LEU A 88 18.44 1.23 -3.79
C LEU A 88 16.98 0.87 -4.13
N ALA A 89 16.67 0.65 -5.41
CA ALA A 89 15.32 0.29 -5.85
C ALA A 89 14.88 -1.08 -5.30
N ARG A 90 15.81 -2.05 -5.20
CA ARG A 90 15.55 -3.36 -4.57
C ARG A 90 15.34 -3.22 -3.06
N PHE A 91 16.22 -2.47 -2.38
CA PHE A 91 16.11 -2.19 -0.95
C PHE A 91 14.78 -1.53 -0.57
N LEU A 92 14.30 -0.57 -1.36
CA LEU A 92 13.02 0.09 -1.13
C LEU A 92 11.81 -0.84 -1.33
N LEU A 93 11.94 -1.87 -2.17
CA LEU A 93 10.87 -2.83 -2.46
C LEU A 93 10.74 -3.93 -1.40
N THR A 94 11.88 -4.43 -0.90
CA THR A 94 11.93 -5.56 0.06
C THR A 94 12.04 -5.10 1.51
N ARG A 95 11.66 -3.85 1.79
CA ARG A 95 11.84 -3.25 3.12
C ARG A 95 10.93 -3.94 4.14
N ASP A 96 11.42 -5.01 4.73
CA ASP A 96 10.97 -5.47 6.03
C ASP A 96 11.35 -4.35 7.03
N ARG A 97 10.35 -3.90 7.78
CA ARG A 97 10.52 -2.80 8.73
C ARG A 97 11.48 -3.16 9.85
#